data_AF-A0A0A0BC18-F1
#
_entry.id   AF-A0A0A0BC18-F1
#
_cell.length_a   1.000
_cell.length_b   1.000
_cell.length_c   1.000
_cell.angle_alpha   90.00
_cell.angle_beta   90.00
_cell.angle_gamma   90.00
#
_symmetry.space_group_name_H-M   'P 1'
#
loop_
_entity.id
_entity.type
_entity.pdbx_description
1 polymer ?
#
loop_
_entity_poly.entity_id
_entity_poly.type
_entity_poly.pdbx_seq_one_letter_code
_entity_poly.pdbx_strand_id
1 'polypeptide(L)'
;MSSQSTVYTTDGQWKLEAYAFKSYLVVYSSIGSGGRTFHWERQRRWFDPWYHHFHWVEQPVEQISVSTTYAGILPRTVPGAAHRSASGADTSSVEEKIWAVGIGVSIDATAGTGGPDWGTASPGGMPKLDVRGVRGHVTARIAGETLSADVEAGQM
;
A
#
# COMPACT_ATOMS: atom_id res chain seq x y z
N MET A 1 9.25 3.22 9.73
CA MET A 1 9.94 3.18 8.41
C MET A 1 9.03 2.44 7.44
N SER A 2 8.99 2.80 6.15
CA SER A 2 8.39 1.96 5.11
C SER A 2 9.41 0.94 4.64
N SER A 3 9.01 -0.31 4.39
CA SER A 3 9.91 -1.35 3.89
C SER A 3 9.50 -1.83 2.50
N GLN A 4 10.51 -2.33 1.79
CA GLN A 4 10.38 -2.98 0.51
C GLN A 4 11.23 -4.25 0.55
N SER A 5 10.72 -5.33 -0.04
CA SER A 5 11.40 -6.61 -0.14
C SER A 5 11.29 -7.12 -1.57
N THR A 6 12.38 -7.68 -2.09
CA THR A 6 12.43 -8.19 -3.46
C THR A 6 12.89 -9.63 -3.43
N VAL A 7 12.12 -10.51 -4.08
CA VAL A 7 12.40 -11.94 -4.19
C VAL A 7 12.40 -12.31 -5.66
N TYR A 8 13.28 -13.22 -6.07
CA TYR A 8 13.46 -13.65 -7.44
C TYR A 8 13.02 -15.11 -7.62
N THR A 9 12.59 -15.47 -8.83
CA THR A 9 12.48 -16.89 -9.22
C THR A 9 13.84 -17.55 -9.27
N THR A 10 13.85 -18.89 -9.25
CA THR A 10 15.08 -19.70 -9.28
C THR A 10 15.94 -19.40 -10.51
N ASP A 11 15.30 -19.14 -11.65
CA ASP A 11 15.96 -18.78 -12.92
C ASP A 11 16.40 -17.31 -13.01
N GLY A 12 16.03 -16.49 -12.02
CA GLY A 12 16.31 -15.06 -11.98
C GLY A 12 15.62 -14.24 -13.07
N GLN A 13 14.70 -14.81 -13.85
CA GLN A 13 14.00 -14.09 -14.93
C GLN A 13 12.81 -13.28 -14.41
N TRP A 14 12.31 -13.61 -13.22
CA TRP A 14 11.21 -12.89 -12.60
C TRP A 14 11.60 -12.36 -11.23
N LYS A 15 10.93 -11.28 -10.81
CA LYS A 15 10.97 -10.80 -9.43
C LYS A 15 9.59 -10.39 -8.93
N LEU A 16 9.39 -10.59 -7.63
CA LEU A 16 8.30 -10.05 -6.84
C LEU A 16 8.85 -8.92 -5.96
N GLU A 17 8.32 -7.72 -6.09
CA GLU A 17 8.57 -6.61 -5.19
C GLU A 17 7.37 -6.41 -4.26
N ALA A 18 7.54 -6.73 -2.99
CA ALA A 18 6.59 -6.42 -1.93
C ALA A 18 6.95 -5.09 -1.28
N TYR A 19 5.93 -4.32 -0.90
CA TYR A 19 6.11 -3.02 -0.27
C TYR A 19 5.04 -2.74 0.78
N ALA A 20 5.42 -2.03 1.84
CA ALA A 20 4.52 -1.48 2.84
C ALA A 20 4.70 0.04 2.94
N PHE A 21 3.60 0.78 3.01
CA PHE A 21 3.64 2.24 2.90
C PHE A 21 2.72 2.91 3.90
N LYS A 22 3.06 4.17 4.18
CA LYS A 22 2.24 5.12 4.94
C LYS A 22 2.32 6.47 4.23
N SER A 23 1.18 7.01 3.82
CA SER A 23 1.09 8.28 3.09
C SER A 23 0.23 9.27 3.88
N TYR A 24 0.72 10.51 3.94
CA TYR A 24 0.05 11.64 4.57
C TYR A 24 0.08 12.82 3.62
N LEU A 25 -1.05 13.06 2.96
CA LEU A 25 -1.34 14.24 2.17
C LEU A 25 -2.37 15.08 2.91
N VAL A 26 -2.47 16.37 2.56
CA VAL A 26 -3.23 17.41 3.28
C VAL A 26 -4.67 16.98 3.61
N VAL A 27 -5.35 16.29 2.69
CA VAL A 27 -6.75 15.85 2.84
C VAL A 27 -6.90 14.33 2.78
N TYR A 28 -5.78 13.59 2.76
CA TYR A 28 -5.77 12.16 2.49
C TYR A 28 -4.66 11.47 3.27
N SER A 29 -5.03 10.49 4.09
CA SER A 29 -4.08 9.59 4.74
C SER A 29 -4.34 8.17 4.30
N SER A 30 -3.28 7.40 4.04
CA SER A 30 -3.39 5.97 3.75
C SER A 30 -2.25 5.16 4.36
N ILE A 31 -2.55 3.89 4.61
CA ILE A 31 -1.58 2.89 5.07
C ILE A 31 -1.96 1.55 4.46
N GLY A 32 -0.97 0.78 4.02
CA GLY A 32 -1.24 -0.51 3.37
C GLY A 32 0.02 -1.23 2.95
N SER A 33 -0.18 -2.32 2.22
CA SER A 33 0.88 -3.08 1.58
C SER A 33 0.42 -3.61 0.23
N GLY A 34 1.39 -3.87 -0.65
CA GLY A 34 1.13 -4.39 -1.98
C GLY A 34 2.32 -5.14 -2.56
N GLY A 35 2.08 -5.72 -3.72
CA GLY A 35 3.05 -6.50 -4.49
C GLY A 35 3.03 -6.11 -5.95
N ARG A 36 4.19 -6.16 -6.60
CA ARG A 36 4.35 -6.01 -8.06
C ARG A 36 5.26 -7.10 -8.61
N THR A 37 4.93 -7.62 -9.77
CA THR A 37 5.73 -8.65 -10.45
C THR A 37 6.37 -8.08 -11.71
N PHE A 38 7.62 -8.46 -11.93
CA PHE A 38 8.39 -8.02 -13.09
C PHE A 38 9.06 -9.20 -13.76
N HIS A 39 9.16 -9.14 -15.08
CA HIS A 39 9.89 -10.06 -15.92
C HIS A 39 11.11 -9.35 -16.52
N TRP A 40 12.22 -10.06 -16.64
CA TRP A 40 13.44 -9.56 -17.25
C TRP A 40 13.34 -9.66 -18.77
N GLU A 41 13.11 -8.53 -19.43
CA GLU A 41 12.85 -8.52 -20.87
C GLU A 41 13.94 -7.83 -21.66
N ARG A 42 14.28 -8.44 -22.79
CA ARG A 42 15.11 -7.84 -23.83
C ARG A 42 14.25 -6.94 -24.70
N GLN A 43 14.41 -5.63 -24.56
CA GLN A 43 13.75 -4.67 -25.45
C GLN A 43 14.61 -4.35 -26.68
N ARG A 44 13.94 -4.32 -27.83
CA ARG A 44 14.51 -3.87 -29.09
C ARG A 44 13.98 -2.47 -29.39
N ARG A 45 14.88 -1.52 -29.65
CA ARG A 45 14.46 -0.20 -30.12
C ARG A 45 14.08 -0.31 -31.60
N TRP A 46 12.92 0.23 -31.96
CA TRP A 46 12.46 0.30 -33.34
C TRP A 46 13.49 0.99 -34.26
N PHE A 47 14.16 2.04 -33.78
CA PHE A 47 15.07 2.88 -34.57
C PHE A 47 16.54 2.44 -34.50
N ASP A 48 16.88 1.50 -33.62
CA ASP A 48 18.20 0.89 -33.59
C ASP A 48 18.04 -0.61 -33.32
N PRO A 49 17.85 -1.41 -34.38
CA PRO A 49 17.59 -2.83 -34.26
C PRO A 49 18.77 -3.64 -33.70
N TRP A 50 19.96 -3.03 -33.57
CA TRP A 50 21.18 -3.63 -33.03
C TRP A 50 21.41 -3.31 -31.56
N TYR A 51 20.73 -2.28 -31.03
CA TYR A 51 20.79 -1.94 -29.63
C TYR A 51 19.76 -2.76 -28.83
N HIS A 52 20.27 -3.78 -28.14
CA HIS A 52 19.52 -4.54 -27.15
C HIS A 52 19.89 -4.04 -25.76
N HIS A 53 18.86 -3.74 -24.96
CA HIS A 53 19.04 -3.55 -23.53
C HIS A 53 18.03 -4.42 -22.79
N PHE A 54 18.44 -4.86 -21.61
CA PHE A 54 17.60 -5.63 -20.72
C PHE A 54 17.09 -4.73 -19.61
N HIS A 55 15.83 -4.92 -19.24
CA HIS A 55 15.20 -4.16 -18.18
C HIS A 55 14.06 -4.97 -17.57
N TRP A 56 13.72 -4.63 -16.33
CA TRP A 56 12.58 -5.21 -15.63
C TRP A 56 11.30 -4.55 -16.15
N VAL A 57 10.39 -5.38 -16.68
CA VAL A 57 9.08 -4.96 -17.18
C VAL A 57 8.01 -5.52 -16.25
N GLU A 58 7.09 -4.67 -15.81
CA GLU A 58 5.94 -5.13 -15.04
C GLU A 58 5.07 -6.02 -15.93
N GLN A 59 4.85 -7.27 -15.52
CA GLN A 59 4.13 -8.29 -16.29
C GLN A 59 3.12 -9.02 -15.40
N PRO A 60 1.95 -9.41 -15.94
CA PRO A 60 0.94 -10.13 -15.20
C PRO A 60 1.39 -11.56 -14.93
N VAL A 61 0.91 -12.10 -13.81
CA VAL A 61 1.22 -13.45 -13.35
C VAL A 61 -0.06 -14.23 -13.10
N GLU A 62 0.06 -15.55 -12.99
CA GLU A 62 -1.09 -16.46 -12.80
C GLU A 62 -1.94 -16.02 -11.60
N GLN A 63 -1.27 -15.68 -10.49
CA GLN A 63 -1.94 -15.21 -9.29
C GLN A 63 -0.99 -14.36 -8.45
N ILE A 64 -1.49 -13.27 -7.89
CA ILE A 64 -0.82 -12.48 -6.87
C ILE A 64 -1.81 -12.16 -5.74
N SER A 65 -1.36 -12.28 -4.49
CA SER A 65 -2.17 -11.93 -3.33
C SER A 65 -1.36 -11.22 -2.27
N VAL A 66 -2.04 -10.36 -1.52
CA VAL A 66 -1.51 -9.66 -0.36
C VAL A 66 -2.43 -9.88 0.82
N SER A 67 -1.83 -10.17 1.96
CA SER A 67 -2.47 -10.31 3.24
C SER A 67 -1.88 -9.27 4.19
N THR A 68 -2.72 -8.37 4.68
CA THR A 68 -2.32 -7.15 5.38
C THR A 68 -2.90 -7.15 6.78
N THR A 69 -2.02 -7.01 7.78
CA THR A 69 -2.39 -6.86 9.19
C THR A 69 -2.07 -5.46 9.69
N TYR A 70 -3.06 -4.77 10.24
CA TYR A 70 -2.96 -3.41 10.76
C TYR A 70 -2.88 -3.42 12.29
N ALA A 71 -1.88 -2.74 12.85
CA ALA A 71 -1.67 -2.57 14.28
C ALA A 71 -2.07 -1.16 14.74
N GLY A 72 -2.69 -1.08 15.92
CA GLY A 72 -3.03 0.20 16.58
C GLY A 72 -4.47 0.68 16.39
N ILE A 73 -5.33 -0.06 15.67
CA ILE A 73 -6.78 0.18 15.65
C ILE A 73 -7.31 -0.05 17.08
N LEU A 74 -7.87 0.98 17.72
CA LEU A 74 -8.44 0.88 19.07
C LEU A 74 -9.41 -0.33 19.15
N PRO A 75 -9.23 -1.25 20.12
CA PRO A 75 -10.03 -2.49 20.24
C PRO A 75 -11.55 -2.30 20.43
N ARG A 76 -12.04 -1.06 20.55
CA ARG A 76 -13.45 -0.77 20.87
C ARG A 76 -14.33 -0.49 19.66
N THR A 77 -13.78 -0.24 18.47
CA THR A 77 -14.60 0.15 17.31
C THR A 77 -14.65 -0.86 16.18
N VAL A 78 -13.60 -1.67 15.91
CA VAL A 78 -13.69 -2.71 14.86
C VAL A 78 -12.72 -3.88 15.09
N PRO A 79 -13.10 -4.92 15.86
CA PRO A 79 -12.26 -6.12 16.08
C PRO A 79 -11.90 -6.88 14.79
N GLY A 80 -12.67 -6.70 13.71
CA GLY A 80 -12.43 -7.33 12.39
C GLY A 80 -11.61 -6.49 11.39
N ALA A 81 -11.18 -5.27 11.73
CA ALA A 81 -10.44 -4.40 10.79
C ALA A 81 -8.92 -4.61 10.81
N ALA A 82 -8.41 -5.44 11.73
CA ALA A 82 -6.98 -5.66 11.90
C ALA A 82 -6.37 -6.53 10.80
N HIS A 83 -7.15 -7.30 10.03
CA HIS A 83 -6.65 -8.14 8.94
C HIS A 83 -7.50 -7.98 7.68
N ARG A 84 -6.85 -7.81 6.54
CA ARG A 84 -7.50 -7.70 5.22
C ARG A 84 -6.64 -8.37 4.17
N SER A 85 -7.24 -8.77 3.06
CA SER A 85 -6.51 -9.38 1.96
C SER A 85 -7.09 -8.99 0.62
N ALA A 86 -6.23 -8.90 -0.38
CA ALA A 86 -6.60 -8.71 -1.77
C ALA A 86 -5.86 -9.74 -2.63
N SER A 87 -6.50 -10.18 -3.71
CA SER A 87 -5.90 -11.10 -4.68
C SER A 87 -6.35 -10.76 -6.08
N GLY A 88 -5.48 -11.00 -7.05
CA GLY A 88 -5.81 -10.93 -8.47
C GLY A 88 -5.22 -12.12 -9.23
N ALA A 89 -5.88 -12.47 -10.33
CA ALA A 89 -5.37 -13.39 -11.33
C ALA A 89 -5.11 -12.59 -12.62
N ASP A 90 -4.11 -13.03 -13.40
CA ASP A 90 -3.69 -12.36 -14.64
C ASP A 90 -3.43 -10.85 -14.46
N THR A 91 -2.86 -10.47 -13.32
CA THR A 91 -2.49 -9.09 -12.99
C THR A 91 -1.04 -9.03 -12.54
N SER A 92 -0.40 -7.88 -12.75
CA SER A 92 0.98 -7.61 -12.37
C SER A 92 1.12 -7.04 -10.97
N SER A 93 0.01 -6.60 -10.38
CA SER A 93 0.04 -5.94 -9.07
C SER A 93 -1.24 -6.15 -8.29
N VAL A 94 -1.10 -6.10 -6.96
CA VAL A 94 -2.20 -6.09 -6.01
C VAL A 94 -1.83 -5.23 -4.82
N GLU A 95 -2.80 -4.50 -4.28
CA GLU A 95 -2.61 -3.63 -3.13
C GLU A 95 -3.82 -3.73 -2.21
N GLU A 96 -3.56 -3.78 -0.90
CA GLU A 96 -4.59 -3.66 0.12
C GLU A 96 -4.23 -2.49 1.05
N LYS A 97 -5.17 -1.56 1.22
CA LYS A 97 -4.96 -0.34 2.01
C LYS A 97 -6.20 0.12 2.74
N ILE A 98 -5.98 0.75 3.89
CA ILE A 98 -6.95 1.60 4.57
C ILE A 98 -6.61 3.05 4.26
N TRP A 99 -7.64 3.85 4.04
CA TRP A 99 -7.50 5.27 3.76
C TRP A 99 -8.56 6.07 4.51
N ALA A 100 -8.25 7.33 4.80
CA ALA A 100 -9.17 8.33 5.32
C ALA A 100 -9.06 9.60 4.48
N VAL A 101 -10.21 10.17 4.13
CA VAL A 101 -10.32 11.45 3.44
C VAL A 101 -11.15 12.40 4.31
N GLY A 102 -10.80 13.68 4.32
CA GLY A 102 -11.59 14.67 5.03
C GLY A 102 -10.90 16.01 5.16
N ILE A 103 -11.71 17.03 5.42
CA ILE A 103 -11.27 18.33 5.90
C ILE A 103 -11.85 18.50 7.30
N GLY A 104 -11.00 18.70 8.30
CA GLY A 104 -11.48 19.09 9.61
C GLY A 104 -11.98 20.54 9.56
N VAL A 105 -13.01 20.86 10.33
CA VAL A 105 -13.35 22.24 10.69
C VAL A 105 -13.34 22.29 12.21
N SER A 106 -12.45 23.13 12.76
CA SER A 106 -12.39 23.40 14.20
C SER A 106 -13.25 24.62 14.49
N ILE A 107 -14.16 24.48 15.44
CA ILE A 107 -15.06 25.55 15.88
C ILE A 107 -14.90 25.68 17.39
N ASP A 108 -14.69 26.89 17.86
CA ASP A 108 -14.60 27.15 19.29
C ASP A 108 -15.98 26.98 19.93
N ALA A 109 -16.07 26.04 20.89
CA ALA A 109 -17.27 25.76 21.66
C ALA A 109 -17.27 26.47 23.02
N THR A 110 -16.22 27.25 23.35
CA THR A 110 -16.07 27.90 24.66
C THR A 110 -16.81 29.23 24.78
N ALA A 111 -17.50 29.69 23.72
CA ALA A 111 -18.19 30.97 23.68
C ALA A 111 -19.40 31.10 24.64
N GLY A 112 -19.80 30.05 25.37
CA GLY A 112 -20.82 30.14 26.44
C GLY A 112 -22.24 30.50 25.97
N THR A 113 -22.50 30.55 24.66
CA THR A 113 -23.77 30.98 24.04
C THR A 113 -24.73 29.84 23.71
N GLY A 114 -24.45 28.61 24.14
CA GLY A 114 -25.32 27.44 23.91
C GLY A 114 -25.24 26.84 22.50
N GLY A 115 -24.35 27.34 21.63
CA GLY A 115 -24.07 26.78 20.32
C GLY A 115 -22.63 27.07 19.85
N PRO A 116 -22.16 26.43 18.76
CA PRO A 116 -20.83 26.68 18.20
C PRO A 116 -20.72 28.10 17.66
N ASP A 117 -19.61 28.80 17.93
CA ASP A 117 -19.34 30.10 17.29
C ASP A 117 -18.74 29.91 15.90
N TRP A 118 -19.58 29.91 14.87
CA TRP A 118 -19.16 29.75 13.47
C TRP A 118 -18.18 30.85 12.99
N GLY A 119 -18.10 31.99 13.67
CA GLY A 119 -17.11 33.05 13.38
C GLY A 119 -15.68 32.66 13.74
N THR A 120 -15.51 31.61 14.55
CA THR A 120 -14.21 31.03 14.93
C THR A 120 -13.82 29.82 14.08
N ALA A 121 -14.64 29.47 13.08
CA ALA A 121 -14.39 28.34 12.22
C ALA A 121 -13.02 28.49 11.54
N SER A 122 -12.14 27.55 11.86
CA SER A 122 -10.80 27.46 11.29
C SER A 122 -10.62 26.09 10.65
N PRO A 123 -9.66 25.93 9.71
CA PRO A 123 -9.29 24.60 9.23
C PRO A 123 -8.96 23.71 10.44
N GLY A 124 -9.75 22.67 10.63
CA GLY A 124 -9.52 21.67 11.66
C GLY A 124 -8.38 20.72 11.29
N GLY A 125 -8.08 19.80 12.20
CA GLY A 125 -7.01 18.82 11.99
C GLY A 125 -7.21 17.98 10.73
N MET A 126 -6.10 17.62 10.08
CA MET A 126 -6.08 16.67 8.96
C MET A 126 -6.73 15.33 9.35
N PRO A 127 -7.34 14.59 8.41
CA PRO A 127 -7.90 13.27 8.67
C PRO A 127 -6.82 12.35 9.21
N LYS A 128 -7.00 11.86 10.45
CA LYS A 128 -6.04 10.98 11.11
C LYS A 128 -6.47 9.52 10.95
N LEU A 129 -5.56 8.71 10.41
CA LEU A 129 -5.62 7.26 10.58
C LEU A 129 -4.91 6.90 11.90
N ASP A 130 -5.67 6.38 12.85
CA ASP A 130 -5.15 5.84 14.11
C ASP A 130 -4.56 4.42 13.91
N VAL A 131 -3.71 4.27 12.89
CA VAL A 131 -2.98 3.03 12.62
C VAL A 131 -1.50 3.28 12.87
N ARG A 132 -0.94 2.51 13.81
CA ARG A 132 0.46 2.62 14.27
C ARG A 132 1.41 1.91 13.33
N GLY A 133 0.98 0.78 12.78
CA GLY A 133 1.75 0.03 11.80
C GLY A 133 0.92 -0.92 10.94
N VAL A 134 1.58 -1.45 9.92
CA VAL A 134 1.05 -2.43 8.99
C VAL A 134 2.11 -3.49 8.73
N ARG A 135 1.69 -4.75 8.62
CA ARG A 135 2.50 -5.86 8.14
C ARG A 135 1.79 -6.50 6.95
N GLY A 136 2.48 -6.64 5.84
CA GLY A 136 2.02 -7.31 4.63
C GLY A 136 2.78 -8.61 4.41
N HIS A 137 2.06 -9.65 4.01
CA HIS A 137 2.61 -10.86 3.41
C HIS A 137 2.10 -10.95 1.98
N VAL A 138 3.01 -10.92 1.01
CA VAL A 138 2.70 -10.94 -0.42
C VAL A 138 3.12 -12.30 -0.97
N THR A 139 2.26 -12.91 -1.78
CA THR A 139 2.58 -14.13 -2.51
C THR A 139 2.25 -13.96 -3.99
N ALA A 140 3.06 -14.56 -4.85
CA ALA A 140 2.82 -14.58 -6.29
C ALA A 140 3.17 -15.95 -6.87
N ARG A 141 2.30 -16.46 -7.74
CA ARG A 141 2.52 -17.68 -8.52
C ARG A 141 3.01 -17.30 -9.92
N ILE A 142 4.25 -17.65 -10.24
CA ILE A 142 4.96 -17.21 -11.43
C ILE A 142 5.65 -18.41 -12.06
N ALA A 143 5.29 -18.75 -13.30
CA ALA A 143 5.92 -19.84 -14.06
C ALA A 143 5.98 -21.18 -13.28
N GLY A 144 4.94 -21.48 -12.49
CA GLY A 144 4.91 -22.68 -11.64
C GLY A 144 5.65 -22.59 -10.30
N GLU A 145 6.37 -21.50 -10.03
CA GLU A 145 7.00 -21.22 -8.72
C GLU A 145 6.10 -20.31 -7.86
N THR A 146 6.20 -20.42 -6.53
CA THR A 146 5.52 -19.49 -5.60
C THR A 146 6.57 -18.64 -4.90
N LEU A 147 6.55 -17.33 -5.15
CA LEU A 147 7.36 -16.36 -4.42
C LEU A 147 6.56 -15.81 -3.24
N SER A 148 7.23 -15.54 -2.13
CA SER A 148 6.62 -14.90 -0.97
C SER A 148 7.57 -13.90 -0.33
N ALA A 149 7.03 -12.79 0.18
CA ALA A 149 7.79 -11.74 0.81
C ALA A 149 6.97 -11.05 1.92
N ASP A 150 7.63 -10.78 3.04
CA ASP A 150 7.08 -10.01 4.15
C ASP A 150 7.58 -8.57 4.11
N VAL A 151 6.69 -7.64 4.46
CA VAL A 151 6.95 -6.21 4.55
C VAL A 151 6.21 -5.59 5.72
N GLU A 152 6.73 -4.49 6.23
CA GLU A 152 6.17 -3.74 7.34
C GLU A 152 6.33 -2.22 7.17
N ALA A 153 5.39 -1.46 7.72
CA ALA A 153 5.56 -0.03 7.88
C ALA A 153 4.94 0.50 9.18
N GLY A 154 5.65 1.35 9.93
CA GLY A 154 5.13 1.99 11.16
C GLY A 154 6.09 1.94 12.34
N GLN A 155 5.57 2.26 13.54
CA GLN A 155 6.20 1.93 14.83
C GLN A 155 5.45 0.71 15.37
N MET A 156 6.17 -0.40 15.57
CA MET A 156 5.66 -1.55 16.31
C MET A 156 5.88 -1.37 17.80
#